data_AF-A0A941DRQ0-F1
#
_entry.id   AF-A0A941DRQ0-F1
#
_cell.length_a   1.000
_cell.length_b   1.000
_cell.length_c   1.000
_cell.angle_alpha   90.00
_cell.angle_beta   90.00
_cell.angle_gamma   90.00
#
_symmetry.space_group_name_H-M   'P 1'
#
loop_
_entity.id
_entity.type
_entity.pdbx_description
1 polymer ?
#
loop_
_entity_poly.entity_id
_entity_poly.type
_entity_poly.pdbx_seq_one_letter_code
_entity_poly.pdbx_strand_id
1 'polypeptide(L)'
;PVVALIDEWQNADGKVEKRDENSDLGGTMRLGAQTCAIKPDTLAAEIYGTVVTERHRHRYEANNHYLERIEAAGLVVSSRTSSEDLCEIMELPRDVHP
;
A
#
# COMPACT_ATOMS: atom_id res chain seq x y z
N PRO A 1 2.81 1.47 14.83
CA PRO A 1 4.14 1.39 14.18
C PRO A 1 4.02 1.91 12.75
N VAL A 2 5.13 2.33 12.10
CA VAL A 2 5.09 2.88 10.72
C VAL A 2 4.68 1.81 9.69
N VAL A 3 5.02 0.55 9.96
CA VAL A 3 4.58 -0.63 9.22
C VAL A 3 3.83 -1.53 10.20
N ALA A 4 2.63 -1.98 9.84
CA ALA A 4 1.72 -2.69 10.74
C ALA A 4 0.90 -3.75 10.00
N LEU A 5 0.29 -4.68 10.74
CA LEU A 5 -0.81 -5.47 10.18
C LEU A 5 -2.00 -4.54 9.95
N ILE A 6 -2.88 -4.88 9.02
CA ILE A 6 -4.20 -4.27 8.98
C ILE A 6 -5.01 -4.91 10.10
N ASP A 7 -5.13 -4.17 11.20
CA ASP A 7 -5.74 -4.64 12.43
C ASP A 7 -7.25 -4.90 12.27
N GLU A 8 -7.90 -4.26 11.29
CA GLU A 8 -9.33 -4.36 11.00
C GLU A 8 -9.58 -4.57 9.50
N TRP A 9 -9.98 -5.79 9.11
CA TRP A 9 -10.43 -6.10 7.74
C TRP A 9 -11.95 -6.18 7.68
N GLN A 10 -12.57 -5.48 6.73
CA GLN A 10 -13.98 -5.68 6.42
C GLN A 10 -14.10 -6.80 5.37
N ASN A 11 -14.71 -7.92 5.76
CA ASN A 11 -14.98 -9.04 4.84
C ASN A 11 -16.01 -8.62 3.78
N ALA A 12 -16.11 -9.40 2.69
CA ALA A 12 -17.11 -9.20 1.63
C ALA A 12 -18.57 -9.13 2.15
N ASP A 13 -18.84 -9.75 3.31
CA ASP A 13 -20.13 -9.74 3.99
C ASP A 13 -20.31 -8.52 4.94
N GLY A 14 -19.40 -7.55 4.90
CA GLY A 14 -19.43 -6.31 5.69
C GLY A 14 -18.95 -6.43 7.14
N LYS A 15 -18.52 -7.63 7.58
CA LYS A 15 -18.08 -7.89 8.96
C LYS A 15 -16.62 -7.47 9.17
N VAL A 16 -16.36 -6.68 10.21
CA VAL A 16 -15.01 -6.26 10.60
C VAL A 16 -14.35 -7.34 11.45
N GLU A 17 -13.19 -7.83 11.03
CA GLU A 17 -12.37 -8.77 11.80
C GLU A 17 -11.14 -8.08 12.38
N LYS A 18 -10.96 -8.24 13.70
CA LYS A 18 -9.77 -7.80 14.41
C LYS A 18 -8.70 -8.88 14.40
N ARG A 19 -7.47 -8.53 14.01
CA ARG A 19 -6.37 -9.50 13.85
C ARG A 19 -5.07 -9.01 14.46
N ASP A 20 -4.25 -9.96 14.88
CA ASP A 20 -2.94 -9.74 15.49
C ASP A 20 -1.88 -10.71 14.91
N GLU A 21 -0.66 -10.65 15.44
CA GLU A 21 0.47 -11.50 15.03
C GLU A 21 0.26 -13.00 15.27
N ASN A 22 -0.66 -13.38 16.15
CA ASN A 22 -0.97 -14.76 16.50
C ASN A 22 -2.15 -15.33 15.70
N SER A 23 -2.79 -14.50 14.87
CA SER A 23 -3.94 -14.86 14.07
C SER A 23 -3.55 -15.75 12.88
N ASP A 24 -4.48 -16.62 12.44
CA ASP A 24 -4.23 -17.54 11.34
C ASP A 24 -3.80 -16.80 10.06
N LEU A 25 -2.73 -17.32 9.47
CA LEU A 25 -1.95 -16.71 8.39
C LEU A 25 -2.69 -16.48 7.06
N GLY A 26 -3.89 -17.06 6.93
CA GLY A 26 -4.65 -17.13 5.68
C GLY A 26 -5.37 -15.84 5.28
N GLY A 27 -5.72 -14.96 6.23
CA GLY A 27 -6.50 -13.74 5.92
C GLY A 27 -5.80 -12.41 6.21
N THR A 28 -4.52 -12.42 6.59
CA THR A 28 -3.67 -11.21 6.65
C THR A 28 -2.67 -11.15 5.51
N MET A 29 -2.48 -12.24 4.77
CA MET A 29 -1.51 -12.32 3.68
C MET A 29 -2.13 -11.86 2.36
N ARG A 30 -1.61 -10.76 1.81
CA ARG A 30 -1.86 -10.38 0.43
C ARG A 30 -1.01 -11.25 -0.48
N LEU A 31 -1.69 -12.02 -1.31
CA LEU A 31 -1.06 -13.00 -2.20
C LEU A 31 -1.65 -12.88 -3.60
N GLY A 32 -0.79 -12.88 -4.61
CA GLY A 32 -1.20 -12.91 -6.02
C GLY A 32 -1.20 -11.55 -6.68
N ALA A 33 -1.70 -11.52 -7.92
CA ALA A 33 -1.70 -10.32 -8.75
C ALA A 33 -2.73 -9.31 -8.25
N GLN A 34 -2.33 -8.06 -8.09
CA GLN A 34 -3.20 -6.95 -7.70
C GLN A 34 -2.92 -5.74 -8.59
N THR A 35 -3.99 -5.10 -9.04
CA THR A 35 -3.93 -3.97 -9.97
C THR A 35 -4.14 -2.67 -9.21
N CYS A 36 -3.23 -1.71 -9.38
CA CYS A 36 -3.27 -0.43 -8.67
C CYS A 36 -3.07 0.73 -9.65
N ALA A 37 -3.73 1.85 -9.35
CA ALA A 37 -3.58 3.08 -10.11
C ALA A 37 -2.30 3.81 -9.68
N ILE A 38 -1.60 4.39 -10.65
CA ILE A 38 -0.40 5.17 -10.42
C ILE A 38 -0.72 6.66 -10.57
N LYS A 39 -0.25 7.45 -9.62
CA LYS A 39 -0.37 8.91 -9.62
C LYS A 39 0.41 9.49 -10.81
N PRO A 40 -0.19 10.40 -11.61
CA PRO A 40 0.52 11.07 -12.69
C PRO A 40 1.72 11.87 -12.17
N ASP A 41 2.64 12.19 -13.08
CA ASP A 41 3.86 12.98 -12.80
C ASP A 41 4.82 12.34 -11.78
N THR A 42 4.76 11.02 -11.61
CA THR A 42 5.69 10.22 -10.80
C THR A 42 6.69 9.46 -11.67
N LEU A 43 7.79 8.97 -11.08
CA LEU A 43 8.71 8.06 -11.77
C LEU A 43 8.01 6.73 -12.09
N ALA A 44 7.22 6.22 -11.15
CA ALA A 44 6.39 5.04 -11.40
C ALA A 44 5.48 5.21 -12.63
N ALA A 45 4.87 6.39 -12.82
CA ALA A 45 4.02 6.65 -13.98
C ALA A 45 4.78 6.67 -15.31
N GLU A 46 6.04 7.15 -15.31
CA GLU A 46 6.89 7.11 -16.50
C GLU A 46 7.24 5.65 -16.88
N ILE A 47 7.51 4.80 -15.89
CA ILE A 47 7.92 3.41 -16.11
C ILE A 47 6.74 2.53 -16.51
N TYR A 48 5.62 2.65 -15.80
CA TYR A 48 4.50 1.71 -15.89
C TYR A 48 3.26 2.27 -16.60
N GLY A 49 3.13 3.59 -16.71
CA GLY A 49 1.90 4.25 -17.15
C GLY A 49 0.93 4.50 -16.00
N THR A 50 -0.37 4.51 -16.28
CA THR A 50 -1.41 4.92 -15.32
C THR A 50 -1.88 3.81 -14.38
N VAL A 51 -1.60 2.55 -14.72
CA VAL A 51 -2.06 1.37 -13.97
C VAL A 51 -0.98 0.30 -14.06
N VAL A 52 -0.71 -0.36 -12.95
CA VAL A 52 0.21 -1.51 -12.89
C VAL A 52 -0.46 -2.70 -12.23
N THR A 53 -0.10 -3.91 -12.65
CA THR A 53 -0.50 -5.16 -11.99
C THR A 53 0.74 -5.91 -11.54
N GLU A 54 0.93 -6.06 -10.23
CA GLU A 54 2.08 -6.76 -9.66
C GLU A 54 1.65 -7.87 -8.70
N ARG A 55 2.57 -8.80 -8.42
CA ARG A 55 2.31 -9.93 -7.53
C ARG A 55 2.74 -9.61 -6.10
N HIS A 56 1.78 -9.63 -5.19
CA HIS A 56 2.00 -9.44 -3.76
C HIS A 56 2.25 -10.77 -3.06
N ARG A 57 3.09 -10.73 -2.03
CA ARG A 57 3.29 -11.80 -1.05
C ARG A 57 3.82 -11.22 0.26
N HIS A 58 3.01 -10.41 0.93
CA HIS A 58 3.34 -9.80 2.22
C HIS A 58 2.11 -9.76 3.13
N ARG A 59 2.32 -9.37 4.40
CA ARG A 59 1.28 -9.26 5.43
C ARG A 59 1.19 -7.88 6.05
N TYR A 60 2.33 -7.23 6.18
CA TYR A 60 2.43 -5.92 6.78
C TYR A 60 2.29 -4.86 5.69
N GLU A 61 1.64 -3.77 6.06
CA GLU A 61 1.36 -2.62 5.22
C GLU A 61 1.99 -1.37 5.81
N ALA A 62 2.23 -0.38 4.96
CA ALA A 62 2.52 0.96 5.45
C ALA A 62 1.29 1.49 6.20
N ASN A 63 1.49 2.02 7.40
CA ASN A 63 0.40 2.49 8.22
C ASN A 63 -0.06 3.88 7.75
N ASN A 64 -1.30 3.95 7.26
CA ASN A 64 -1.89 5.18 6.73
C ASN A 64 -1.87 6.36 7.70
N HIS A 65 -1.89 6.14 9.03
CA HIS A 65 -1.76 7.21 10.03
C HIS A 65 -0.42 7.97 9.96
N TYR A 66 0.60 7.39 9.34
CA TYR A 66 1.92 8.01 9.21
C TYR A 66 2.22 8.48 7.79
N LEU A 67 1.43 8.10 6.78
CA LEU A 67 1.72 8.43 5.38
C LEU A 67 1.74 9.93 5.14
N GLU A 68 0.80 10.68 5.70
CA GLU A 68 0.80 12.15 5.57
C GLU A 68 2.09 12.78 6.11
N ARG A 69 2.60 12.27 7.25
CA ARG A 69 3.85 12.75 7.84
C ARG A 69 5.07 12.35 7.01
N ILE A 70 5.03 11.20 6.37
CA ILE A 70 6.08 10.70 5.47
C ILE A 70 6.10 11.53 4.18
N GLU A 71 4.92 11.83 3.62
CA GLU A 71 4.78 12.69 2.45
C GLU A 71 5.22 14.13 2.75
N ALA A 72 4.86 14.66 3.92
CA ALA A 72 5.33 15.97 4.38
C ALA A 72 6.85 16.02 4.63
N ALA A 73 7.49 14.88 4.90
CA ALA A 73 8.95 14.76 5.02
C ALA A 73 9.65 14.63 3.65
N GLY A 74 8.89 14.58 2.56
CA GLY A 74 9.38 14.65 1.19
C GLY A 74 9.27 13.35 0.40
N LEU A 75 8.84 12.22 0.95
CA LEU A 75 8.56 11.03 0.13
C LEU A 75 7.30 11.24 -0.71
N VAL A 76 7.20 10.55 -1.84
CA VAL A 76 6.00 10.54 -2.68
C VAL A 76 5.37 9.16 -2.63
N VAL A 77 4.10 9.07 -2.25
CA VAL A 77 3.30 7.86 -2.45
C VAL A 77 2.76 7.88 -3.88
N SER A 78 3.35 7.08 -4.76
CA SER A 78 3.05 7.10 -6.20
C SER A 78 1.98 6.11 -6.62
N SER A 79 1.62 5.14 -5.77
CA SER A 79 0.52 4.19 -6.04
C SER A 79 -0.17 3.77 -4.76
N ARG A 80 -1.50 3.64 -4.83
CA ARG A 80 -2.37 3.19 -3.74
C ARG A 80 -3.43 2.23 -4.26
N THR A 81 -3.92 1.32 -3.41
CA THR A 81 -5.08 0.48 -3.76
C THR A 81 -6.35 1.31 -3.83
N SER A 82 -7.22 1.01 -4.78
CA SER A 82 -8.45 1.78 -5.00
C SER A 82 -9.52 1.55 -3.92
N SER A 83 -9.50 0.39 -3.26
CA SER A 83 -10.51 -0.02 -2.28
C SER A 83 -10.10 0.30 -0.84
N GLU A 84 -8.89 -0.10 -0.44
CA GLU A 84 -8.42 -0.02 0.94
C GLU A 84 -7.45 1.15 1.20
N ASP A 85 -7.12 1.94 0.17
CA ASP A 85 -6.17 3.07 0.24
C ASP A 85 -4.78 2.66 0.77
N LEU A 86 -4.35 1.42 0.50
CA LEU A 86 -3.06 0.91 0.96
C LEU A 86 -1.96 1.43 0.05
N CYS A 87 -0.85 1.88 0.65
CA CYS A 87 0.30 2.34 -0.12
C CYS A 87 1.06 1.17 -0.77
N GLU A 88 1.26 1.26 -2.08
CA GLU A 88 1.92 0.20 -2.87
C GLU A 88 3.30 0.59 -3.39
N ILE A 89 3.45 1.83 -3.84
CA ILE A 89 4.73 2.34 -4.36
C ILE A 89 5.03 3.67 -3.67
N MET A 90 6.25 3.78 -3.15
CA MET A 90 6.83 5.03 -2.67
C MET A 90 8.11 5.31 -3.44
N GLU A 91 8.39 6.59 -3.68
CA GLU A 91 9.60 7.06 -4.33
C GLU A 91 10.14 8.33 -3.66
N LEU A 92 11.44 8.56 -3.81
CA LEU A 92 12.03 9.85 -3.53
C LEU A 92 11.69 10.84 -4.67
N PRO A 93 11.51 12.13 -4.38
CA PRO A 93 11.35 13.16 -5.41
C PRO A 93 12.52 13.16 -6.39
N ARG A 94 12.26 13.48 -7.66
CA ARG A 94 13.28 13.42 -8.73
C ARG A 94 14.49 14.31 -8.51
N ASP A 95 14.34 15.41 -7.79
CA ASP A 95 15.42 16.34 -7.47
C ASP A 95 16.38 15.79 -6.41
N VAL A 96 15.99 14.73 -5.68
CA VAL A 96 16.82 14.05 -4.68
C VAL A 96 17.04 12.56 -4.98
N HIS A 97 16.29 11.98 -5.92
CA HIS A 97 16.45 10.61 -6.40
C HIS A 97 17.70 10.53 -7.31
N PRO A 98 18.61 9.55 -7.10
CA PRO A 98 19.77 9.36 -7.97
C PRO A 98 19.41 8.97 -9.40
#